data_AF-A0A6A0GNR9-F1
#
_entry.id   AF-A0A6A0GNR9-F1
#
_cell.length_a   1.000
_cell.length_b   1.000
_cell.length_c   1.000
_cell.angle_alpha   90.00
_cell.angle_beta   90.00
_cell.angle_gamma   90.00
#
_symmetry.space_group_name_H-M   'P 1'
#
loop_
_entity.id
_entity.type
_entity.pdbx_description
1 polymer ?
#
loop_
_entity_poly.entity_id
_entity_poly.type
_entity_poly.pdbx_seq_one_letter_code
_entity_poly.pdbx_strand_id
1 'polypeptide(L)'
;MSAKFLWKRIPASVKQRCPELERLWGVGRVLFTRDRAAVFVVLNSTQWGPNVAPIMAALIESYRERTLELIASAYTSIGLDDVSKLLGQEREAALQKTQALGWDLDAATQMVMPKAFPKEKVHHMPSEKQLERLTEYISFLEK
;
A
#
# COMPACT_ATOMS: atom_id res chain seq x y z
N MET A 1 -10.39 4.20 7.59
CA MET A 1 -10.97 5.15 8.57
C MET A 1 -11.11 4.55 9.97
N SER A 2 -11.32 3.25 10.13
CA SER A 2 -11.55 2.56 11.41
C SER A 2 -10.45 2.78 12.48
N ALA A 3 -9.18 2.86 12.08
CA ALA A 3 -8.06 3.08 13.01
C ALA A 3 -8.12 4.45 13.74
N LYS A 4 -8.58 5.52 13.07
CA LYS A 4 -8.73 6.85 13.67
C LYS A 4 -9.83 6.87 14.74
N PHE A 5 -10.94 6.18 14.47
CA PHE A 5 -12.04 6.06 15.42
C PHE A 5 -11.68 5.19 16.62
N LEU A 6 -10.88 4.14 16.41
CA LEU A 6 -10.36 3.31 17.51
C LEU A 6 -9.51 4.15 18.47
N TRP A 7 -8.59 4.98 17.95
CA TRP A 7 -7.79 5.89 18.79
C TRP A 7 -8.63 6.88 19.62
N LYS A 8 -9.71 7.39 19.03
CA LYS A 8 -10.64 8.31 19.72
C LYS A 8 -11.43 7.63 20.83
N ARG A 9 -11.71 6.32 20.71
CA ARG A 9 -12.45 5.54 21.72
C ARG A 9 -11.59 5.07 22.91
N ILE A 10 -10.27 5.03 22.77
CA ILE A 10 -9.40 4.55 23.86
C ILE A 10 -9.30 5.65 24.96
N PRO A 11 -9.64 5.32 26.23
CA PRO A 11 -9.55 6.27 27.34
C PRO A 11 -8.10 6.65 27.64
N ALA A 12 -7.91 7.88 28.15
CA ALA A 12 -6.58 8.44 28.42
C ALA A 12 -5.73 7.59 29.38
N SER A 13 -6.37 6.90 30.32
CA SER A 13 -5.72 6.00 31.28
C SER A 13 -5.00 4.82 30.62
N VAL A 14 -5.48 4.34 29.47
CA VAL A 14 -4.84 3.26 28.70
C VAL A 14 -3.69 3.80 27.84
N LYS A 15 -3.80 5.05 27.38
CA LYS A 15 -2.76 5.72 26.58
C LYS A 15 -1.51 6.00 27.41
N GLN A 16 -1.67 6.45 28.66
CA GLN A 16 -0.55 6.69 29.57
C GLN A 16 0.15 5.40 30.02
N ARG A 17 -0.58 4.28 30.08
CA ARG A 17 -0.07 3.01 30.57
C ARG A 17 0.75 2.24 29.51
N CYS A 18 0.60 2.60 28.23
CA CYS A 18 1.28 1.94 27.11
C CYS A 18 1.92 2.99 26.17
N PRO A 19 3.18 3.40 26.40
CA PRO A 19 3.86 4.35 25.51
C PRO A 19 4.02 3.82 24.07
N GLU A 20 4.01 2.50 23.87
CA GLU A 20 3.99 1.87 22.54
C GLU A 20 2.76 2.25 21.71
N LEU A 21 1.62 2.47 22.36
CA LEU A 21 0.37 2.82 21.69
C LEU A 21 0.44 4.24 21.10
N GLU A 22 1.11 5.16 21.80
CA GLU A 22 1.36 6.52 21.28
C GLU A 22 2.32 6.51 20.09
N ARG A 23 3.37 5.67 20.12
CA ARG A 23 4.29 5.48 18.99
C ARG A 23 3.55 4.92 17.77
N LEU A 24 2.68 3.93 17.96
CA LEU A 24 1.84 3.37 16.90
C LEU A 24 0.93 4.43 16.27
N TRP A 25 0.35 5.32 17.09
CA TRP A 25 -0.46 6.42 16.59
C TRP A 25 0.37 7.49 15.88
N GLY A 26 1.59 7.76 16.33
CA GLY A 26 2.56 8.61 15.62
C GLY A 26 2.79 8.11 14.19
N VAL A 27 3.10 6.82 14.05
CA VAL A 27 3.24 6.17 12.73
C VAL A 27 1.96 6.23 11.92
N GLY A 28 0.81 5.93 12.54
CA GLY A 28 -0.49 6.02 11.86
C GLY A 28 -0.77 7.41 11.31
N ARG A 29 -0.40 8.48 12.05
CA ARG A 29 -0.53 9.87 11.58
C ARG A 29 0.32 10.14 10.34
N VAL A 30 1.59 9.73 10.34
CA VAL A 30 2.48 9.91 9.17
C VAL A 30 1.95 9.13 7.97
N LEU A 31 1.42 7.93 8.21
CA LEU A 31 0.79 7.11 7.18
C LEU A 31 -0.49 7.77 6.61
N PHE A 32 -1.25 8.50 7.42
CA PHE A 32 -2.38 9.31 6.96
C PHE A 32 -1.97 10.55 6.16
N THR A 33 -0.81 11.16 6.48
CA THR A 33 -0.27 12.31 5.73
C THR A 33 0.23 11.91 4.33
N ARG A 34 0.31 10.61 4.04
CA ARG A 34 0.81 10.05 2.76
C ARG A 34 2.25 10.46 2.43
N ASP A 35 3.04 10.85 3.43
CA ASP A 35 4.45 11.14 3.25
C ASP A 35 5.24 9.83 3.21
N ARG A 36 5.44 9.31 2.00
CA ARG A 36 6.00 7.96 1.78
C ARG A 36 7.40 7.81 2.36
N ALA A 37 8.25 8.83 2.22
CA ALA A 37 9.62 8.79 2.74
C ALA A 37 9.65 8.84 4.28
N ALA A 38 8.86 9.73 4.89
CA ALA A 38 8.81 9.86 6.34
C ALA A 38 8.23 8.61 7.03
N VAL A 39 7.31 7.88 6.38
CA VAL A 39 6.79 6.61 6.92
C VAL A 39 7.95 5.65 7.21
N PHE A 40 8.84 5.40 6.25
CA PHE A 40 9.93 4.44 6.44
C PHE A 40 10.94 4.89 7.50
N VAL A 41 11.23 6.19 7.60
CA VAL A 41 12.11 6.74 8.65
C VAL A 41 11.52 6.49 10.03
N VAL A 42 10.23 6.81 10.22
CA VAL A 42 9.56 6.66 11.51
C VAL A 42 9.43 5.19 11.89
N LEU A 43 9.14 4.29 10.94
CA LEU A 43 9.04 2.86 11.22
C LEU A 43 10.38 2.22 11.61
N ASN A 44 11.50 2.64 11.00
CA ASN A 44 12.84 2.14 11.36
C ASN A 44 13.35 2.73 12.69
N SER A 45 12.98 3.97 13.02
CA SER A 45 13.38 4.61 14.28
C SER A 45 12.64 4.07 15.51
N THR A 46 11.51 3.39 15.31
CA THR A 46 10.66 2.92 16.40
C THR A 46 10.95 1.46 16.72
N GLN A 47 11.40 1.18 17.95
CA GLN A 47 11.53 -0.20 18.43
C GLN A 47 10.15 -0.74 18.83
N TRP A 48 9.69 -1.79 18.15
CA TRP A 48 8.41 -2.44 18.38
C TRP A 48 8.56 -3.64 19.32
N GLY A 49 7.56 -3.86 20.18
CA GLY A 49 7.43 -5.11 20.91
C GLY A 49 7.29 -6.32 19.97
N PRO A 50 7.59 -7.54 20.46
CA PRO A 50 7.67 -8.75 19.65
C PRO A 50 6.36 -9.11 18.93
N ASN A 51 5.21 -8.70 19.48
CA ASN A 51 3.90 -8.97 18.88
C ASN A 51 3.53 -8.00 17.75
N VAL A 52 4.08 -6.77 17.78
CA VAL A 52 3.71 -5.70 16.85
C VAL A 52 4.70 -5.64 15.68
N ALA A 53 5.96 -6.04 15.92
CA ALA A 53 6.99 -6.13 14.89
C ALA A 53 6.56 -6.88 13.61
N PRO A 54 5.98 -8.11 13.64
CA PRO A 54 5.60 -8.82 12.42
C PRO A 54 4.45 -8.13 11.67
N ILE A 55 3.52 -7.51 12.38
CA ILE A 55 2.40 -6.77 11.78
C ILE A 55 2.92 -5.53 11.07
N MET A 56 3.86 -4.80 11.69
CA MET A 56 4.48 -3.63 11.10
C MET A 56 5.33 -3.98 9.89
N ALA A 57 6.05 -5.10 9.92
CA ALA A 57 6.77 -5.61 8.75
C ALA A 57 5.82 -5.92 7.57
N ALA A 58 4.71 -6.62 7.83
CA ALA A 58 3.71 -6.89 6.80
C ALA A 58 3.08 -5.60 6.24
N LEU A 59 2.86 -4.60 7.09
CA LEU A 59 2.36 -3.29 6.68
C LEU A 59 3.35 -2.55 5.77
N ILE A 60 4.65 -2.59 6.09
CA ILE A 60 5.72 -2.01 5.26
C ILE A 60 5.69 -2.63 3.86
N GLU A 61 5.64 -3.96 3.78
CA GLU A 61 5.65 -4.66 2.50
C GLU A 61 4.40 -4.33 1.68
N SER A 62 3.20 -4.36 2.28
CA SER A 62 1.97 -3.94 1.59
C SER A 62 2.00 -2.47 1.14
N TYR A 63 2.63 -1.59 1.92
CA TYR A 63 2.77 -0.19 1.56
C TYR A 63 3.75 0.02 0.39
N ARG A 64 4.83 -0.76 0.34
CA ARG A 64 5.78 -0.78 -0.77
C ARG A 64 5.12 -1.29 -2.04
N GLU A 65 4.38 -2.39 -1.96
CA GLU A 65 3.66 -2.96 -3.10
C GLU A 65 2.66 -1.96 -3.70
N ARG A 66 1.86 -1.30 -2.86
CA ARG A 66 0.95 -0.22 -3.32
C ARG A 66 1.69 0.95 -3.94
N THR A 67 2.87 1.28 -3.43
CA THR A 67 3.69 2.36 -3.98
C THR A 67 4.25 1.95 -5.34
N LEU A 68 4.67 0.70 -5.52
CA LEU A 68 5.09 0.14 -6.81
C LEU A 68 3.93 0.13 -7.81
N GLU A 69 2.73 -0.29 -7.41
CA GLU A 69 1.55 -0.26 -8.27
C GLU A 69 1.18 1.16 -8.70
N LEU A 70 1.33 2.13 -7.80
CA LEU A 70 1.14 3.53 -8.12
C LEU A 70 2.20 4.01 -9.12
N ILE A 71 3.47 3.70 -8.90
CA ILE A 71 4.55 4.06 -9.83
C ILE A 71 4.27 3.46 -11.21
N ALA A 72 3.90 2.18 -11.25
CA ALA A 72 3.56 1.43 -12.45
C ALA A 72 2.41 2.05 -13.27
N SER A 73 1.45 2.69 -12.60
CA SER A 73 0.25 3.20 -13.28
C SER A 73 0.18 4.72 -13.42
N ALA A 74 0.96 5.48 -12.65
CA ALA A 74 0.95 6.94 -12.68
C ALA A 74 2.14 7.53 -13.45
N TYR A 75 3.24 6.79 -13.63
CA TYR A 75 4.45 7.29 -14.27
C TYR A 75 4.76 6.51 -15.55
N THR A 76 5.00 7.24 -16.64
CA THR A 76 5.54 6.67 -17.88
C THR A 76 7.04 6.48 -17.78
N SER A 77 7.73 7.44 -17.15
CA SER A 77 9.15 7.38 -16.80
C SER A 77 9.36 8.04 -15.44
N ILE A 78 10.26 7.50 -14.63
CA ILE A 78 10.59 8.03 -13.30
C ILE A 78 12.08 7.84 -13.02
N GLY A 79 12.72 8.83 -12.38
CA GLY A 79 14.12 8.72 -12.00
C GLY A 79 14.35 7.66 -10.92
N LEU A 80 15.47 6.94 -11.00
CA LEU A 80 15.83 5.94 -9.99
C LEU A 80 15.92 6.54 -8.57
N ASP A 81 16.30 7.82 -8.46
CA ASP A 81 16.37 8.55 -7.19
C ASP A 81 14.98 8.77 -6.57
N ASP A 82 13.99 9.11 -7.38
CA ASP A 82 12.60 9.26 -6.93
C ASP A 82 12.00 7.90 -6.52
N VAL A 83 12.28 6.83 -7.28
CA VAL A 83 11.86 5.48 -6.93
C VAL A 83 12.47 5.05 -5.59
N SER A 84 13.75 5.31 -5.37
CA SER A 84 14.47 5.08 -4.12
C SER A 84 13.81 5.81 -2.94
N LYS A 85 13.54 7.11 -3.09
CA LYS A 85 12.83 7.93 -2.08
C LYS A 85 11.42 7.42 -1.78
N LEU A 86 10.68 6.99 -2.81
CA LEU A 86 9.30 6.50 -2.67
C LEU A 86 9.25 5.13 -1.98
N LEU A 87 10.23 4.26 -2.19
CA LEU A 87 10.33 2.94 -1.58
C LEU A 87 10.99 2.96 -0.19
N GLY A 88 11.70 4.04 0.13
CA GLY A 88 12.52 4.15 1.34
C GLY A 88 13.64 3.11 1.37
N GLN A 89 14.22 2.79 0.21
CA GLN A 89 15.31 1.83 0.05
C GLN A 89 16.44 2.46 -0.75
N GLU A 90 17.63 1.89 -0.66
CA GLU A 90 18.76 2.34 -1.47
C GLU A 90 18.50 2.11 -2.98
N ARG A 91 19.22 2.86 -3.82
CA ARG A 91 19.09 2.79 -5.28
C ARG A 91 19.29 1.36 -5.81
N GLU A 92 20.25 0.62 -5.26
CA GLU A 92 20.52 -0.77 -5.66
C GLU A 92 19.34 -1.70 -5.37
N ALA A 93 18.77 -1.61 -4.17
CA ALA A 93 17.63 -2.42 -3.76
C ALA A 93 16.35 -2.05 -4.55
N ALA A 94 16.17 -0.76 -4.83
CA ALA A 94 15.09 -0.29 -5.70
C ALA A 94 15.24 -0.87 -7.12
N LEU A 95 16.45 -0.85 -7.67
CA LEU A 95 16.77 -1.35 -9.00
C LEU A 95 16.49 -2.85 -9.13
N GLN A 96 16.92 -3.65 -8.14
CA GLN A 96 16.62 -5.08 -8.08
C GLN A 96 15.10 -5.35 -8.08
N LYS A 97 14.33 -4.56 -7.31
CA LYS A 97 12.87 -4.68 -7.30
C LYS A 97 12.24 -4.31 -8.64
N THR A 98 12.70 -3.25 -9.29
CA THR A 98 12.19 -2.84 -10.61
C THR A 98 12.54 -3.86 -11.71
N GLN A 99 13.72 -4.48 -11.63
CA GLN A 99 14.12 -5.55 -12.54
C GLN A 99 13.31 -6.82 -12.33
N ALA A 100 13.06 -7.20 -11.08
CA ALA A 100 12.21 -8.34 -10.74
C ALA A 100 10.77 -8.17 -11.27
N LEU A 101 10.32 -6.91 -11.39
CA LEU A 101 9.03 -6.53 -11.96
C LEU A 101 9.04 -6.41 -13.50
N GLY A 102 10.18 -6.60 -14.15
CA GLY A 102 10.33 -6.53 -15.61
C GLY A 102 10.20 -5.12 -16.19
N TRP A 103 10.46 -4.08 -15.38
CA TRP A 103 10.49 -2.69 -15.82
C TRP A 103 11.75 -2.42 -16.63
N ASP A 104 11.63 -1.57 -17.66
CA ASP A 104 12.76 -1.22 -18.51
C ASP A 104 13.58 -0.11 -17.86
N LEU A 105 14.90 -0.18 -17.96
CA LEU A 105 15.80 0.77 -17.32
C LEU A 105 16.73 1.38 -18.36
N ASP A 106 16.58 2.68 -18.57
CA ASP A 106 17.45 3.44 -19.44
C ASP A 106 18.70 3.83 -18.67
N ALA A 107 19.79 3.10 -18.91
CA ALA A 107 21.07 3.31 -18.22
C ALA A 107 21.73 4.65 -18.57
N ALA A 108 21.36 5.27 -19.71
CA ALA A 108 21.91 6.55 -20.15
C ALA A 108 21.32 7.74 -19.37
N THR A 109 20.05 7.67 -18.99
CA THR A 109 19.31 8.74 -18.30
C THR A 109 19.01 8.42 -16.84
N GLN A 110 19.33 7.20 -16.36
CA GLN A 110 18.98 6.69 -15.03
C GLN A 110 17.46 6.70 -14.77
N MET A 111 16.68 6.55 -15.84
CA MET A 111 15.23 6.54 -15.80
C MET A 111 14.71 5.10 -15.85
N VAL A 112 13.74 4.81 -15.00
CA VAL A 112 12.99 3.56 -15.02
C VAL A 112 11.67 3.81 -15.73
N MET A 113 11.30 2.91 -16.64
CA MET A 113 10.04 2.88 -17.38
C MET A 113 9.15 1.81 -16.75
N PRO A 114 8.24 2.19 -15.84
CA PRO A 114 7.39 1.23 -15.16
C PRO A 114 6.42 0.61 -16.15
N LYS A 115 6.25 -0.71 -16.08
CA LYS A 115 5.16 -1.39 -16.81
C LYS A 115 3.96 -1.50 -15.90
N ALA A 116 2.84 -0.93 -16.35
CA ALA A 116 1.57 -1.04 -15.65
C ALA A 116 1.21 -2.53 -15.47
N PHE A 117 0.95 -2.93 -14.23
CA PHE A 117 0.34 -4.23 -13.97
C PHE A 117 -1.00 -4.29 -14.73
N PRO A 118 -1.32 -5.41 -15.40
CA PRO A 118 -2.63 -5.58 -16.02
C PRO A 118 -3.68 -5.52 -14.90
N LYS A 119 -4.30 -4.36 -14.73
CA LYS A 119 -5.43 -4.21 -13.82
C LYS A 119 -6.55 -5.03 -14.44
N GLU A 120 -6.91 -6.15 -13.80
CA GLU A 120 -8.10 -6.89 -14.18
C GLU A 120 -9.25 -5.88 -14.15
N LYS A 121 -9.76 -5.53 -15.33
CA LYS A 121 -10.86 -4.57 -15.44
C LYS A 121 -12.01 -5.22 -14.70
N VAL A 122 -12.32 -4.72 -13.50
CA VAL A 122 -13.52 -5.11 -12.76
C VAL A 122 -14.66 -4.92 -13.74
N HIS A 123 -15.14 -6.03 -14.30
CA HIS A 123 -16.33 -6.01 -15.13
C HIS A 123 -17.45 -5.67 -14.18
N HIS A 124 -17.80 -4.39 -14.13
CA HIS A 124 -19.15 -4.01 -13.74
C HIS A 124 -20.05 -4.74 -14.72
N MET A 125 -20.59 -5.88 -14.30
CA MET A 125 -21.63 -6.55 -15.06
C MET A 125 -22.73 -5.49 -15.25
N PRO A 126 -23.08 -5.12 -16.49
CA PRO A 126 -24.14 -4.15 -16.71
C PRO A 126 -25.40 -4.70 -16.04
N SER A 127 -26.13 -3.84 -15.34
CA SER A 127 -27.30 -4.20 -14.51
C SER A 127 -28.33 -5.06 -15.26
N GLU A 128 -28.42 -4.90 -16.58
CA GLU A 128 -29.25 -5.71 -17.47
C GLU A 128 -28.89 -7.20 -17.41
N LYS A 129 -27.61 -7.57 -17.52
CA LYS A 129 -27.16 -8.97 -17.41
C LYS A 129 -27.40 -9.57 -16.02
N GLN A 130 -27.44 -8.71 -14.99
CA GLN A 130 -27.76 -9.12 -13.64
C GLN A 130 -29.26 -9.41 -13.48
N LEU A 131 -30.11 -8.63 -14.15
CA LEU A 131 -31.57 -8.83 -14.20
C LEU A 131 -31.95 -10.09 -15.00
N GLU A 132 -31.28 -10.33 -16.14
CA GLU A 132 -31.47 -11.55 -16.93
C GLU A 132 -31.19 -12.80 -16.09
N ARG A 133 -30.05 -12.84 -15.38
CA ARG A 133 -29.72 -13.96 -14.49
C ARG A 133 -30.70 -14.13 -13.35
N LEU A 134 -31.16 -13.04 -12.72
CA LEU A 134 -32.16 -13.13 -11.65
C LEU A 134 -33.48 -13.71 -12.18
N THR A 135 -33.86 -13.36 -13.41
CA THR A 135 -35.05 -13.90 -14.08
C THR A 135 -34.89 -15.39 -14.38
N GLU A 136 -33.71 -15.82 -14.86
CA GLU A 136 -33.40 -17.24 -15.06
C GLU A 136 -33.40 -18.03 -13.74
N TYR A 137 -32.91 -17.45 -12.65
CA TYR A 137 -32.92 -18.08 -11.32
C TYR A 137 -34.34 -18.28 -10.78
N ILE A 138 -35.22 -17.29 -10.96
CA ILE A 138 -36.62 -17.38 -10.55
C ILE A 138 -37.34 -18.46 -11.37
N SER A 139 -37.14 -18.47 -12.69
CA SER A 139 -37.72 -19.49 -13.57
C SER A 139 -37.23 -20.92 -13.29
N PHE A 140 -36.03 -21.08 -12.71
CA PHE A 140 -35.50 -22.40 -12.31
C PHE A 140 -36.10 -22.89 -10.98
N LEU A 141 -36.45 -21.98 -10.07
CA LEU A 141 -37.03 -22.32 -8.76
C LEU A 141 -38.56 -22.49 -8.78
N GLU A 142 -39.23 -22.04 -9.85
CA GLU A 142 -40.65 -22.28 -10.09
C GLU A 142 -40.93 -23.62 -10.81
N LYS A 143 -39.91 -24.45 -11.05
CA LYS A 143 -40.03 -25.84 -11.48
C LYS A 143 -39.67 -26.80 -10.36
#